data_AF-A0A7X7E3V9-F1
#
_entry.id   AF-A0A7X7E3V9-F1
#
_cell.length_a   1.000
_cell.length_b   1.000
_cell.length_c   1.000
_cell.angle_alpha   90.00
_cell.angle_beta   90.00
_cell.angle_gamma   90.00
#
_symmetry.space_group_name_H-M   'P 1'
#
loop_
_entity.id
_entity.type
_entity.pdbx_description
1 polymer ?
#
loop_
_entity_poly.entity_id
_entity_poly.type
_entity_poly.pdbx_seq_one_letter_code
_entity_poly.pdbx_strand_id
1 'polypeptide(L)'
;VKRTVKKGVQALDIVKPQIVKTLTDSLKKDMAKEYVDNLLKKVGNDGSLAALKDSEKNVNSGVTDTVTANDYIPGIGYRTKVAAAVIALPVGKVSSPVEYNNTYYIVKPLWKNTIDSIPWGSEEIKQAEMNLKQQQQQIMYRDWYMSYKNRAKIVSNIDEIYLD
;
A
#
# COMPACT_ATOMS: atom_id res chain seq x y z
N VAL A 1 -18.28 19.02 -37.73
CA VAL A 1 -19.28 19.66 -36.83
C VAL A 1 -18.77 19.56 -35.39
N LYS A 2 -18.34 20.68 -34.79
CA LYS A 2 -17.97 20.72 -33.37
C LYS A 2 -19.25 20.58 -32.54
N ARG A 3 -19.45 19.44 -31.88
CA ARG A 3 -20.60 19.22 -30.99
C ARG A 3 -20.41 20.06 -29.72
N THR A 4 -21.30 21.04 -29.51
CA THR A 4 -21.40 21.81 -28.27
C THR A 4 -22.07 20.95 -27.20
N VAL A 5 -21.27 20.39 -26.30
CA VAL A 5 -21.74 19.71 -25.09
C VAL A 5 -21.84 20.72 -23.94
N LYS A 6 -22.90 20.63 -23.12
CA LYS A 6 -23.07 21.44 -21.90
C LYS A 6 -21.86 21.23 -20.99
N LYS A 7 -21.29 22.32 -20.45
CA LYS A 7 -20.18 22.28 -19.49
C LYS A 7 -20.53 21.31 -18.34
N GLY A 8 -19.70 20.30 -18.12
CA GLY A 8 -19.91 19.26 -17.11
C GLY A 8 -20.59 17.96 -17.60
N VAL A 9 -21.00 17.86 -18.87
CA VAL A 9 -21.58 16.63 -19.45
C VAL A 9 -20.79 16.23 -20.70
N GLN A 10 -20.27 14.99 -20.73
CA GLN A 10 -19.64 14.42 -21.92
C GLN A 10 -20.61 13.49 -22.65
N ALA A 11 -20.47 13.39 -23.97
CA ALA A 11 -21.31 12.52 -24.78
C ALA A 11 -20.98 11.03 -24.53
N LEU A 12 -22.00 10.17 -24.58
CA LEU A 12 -21.87 8.74 -24.22
C LEU A 12 -20.81 8.01 -25.06
N ASP A 13 -20.67 8.34 -26.35
CA ASP A 13 -19.64 7.79 -27.24
C ASP A 13 -18.21 8.05 -26.72
N ILE A 14 -17.97 9.19 -26.08
CA ILE A 14 -16.66 9.57 -25.53
C ILE A 14 -16.39 8.86 -24.19
N VAL A 15 -17.40 8.76 -23.32
CA VAL A 15 -17.23 8.16 -21.97
C VAL A 15 -17.47 6.66 -21.92
N LYS A 16 -18.13 6.07 -22.91
CA LYS A 16 -18.43 4.63 -22.96
C LYS A 16 -17.19 3.74 -22.75
N PRO A 17 -16.02 4.01 -23.36
CA PRO A 17 -14.82 3.22 -23.08
C PRO A 17 -14.37 3.28 -21.61
N GLN A 18 -14.51 4.44 -20.97
CA GLN A 18 -14.17 4.62 -19.56
C GLN A 18 -15.14 3.86 -18.66
N ILE A 19 -16.44 3.97 -18.93
CA ILE A 19 -17.49 3.25 -18.18
C ILE A 19 -17.29 1.74 -18.30
N VAL A 20 -17.06 1.23 -19.51
CA VAL A 20 -16.80 -0.20 -19.74
C VAL A 20 -15.56 -0.66 -18.97
N LYS A 21 -14.48 0.12 -19.00
CA LYS A 21 -13.27 -0.18 -18.23
C LYS A 21 -13.57 -0.23 -16.73
N THR A 22 -14.20 0.80 -16.17
CA THR A 22 -14.55 0.86 -14.74
C THR A 22 -15.43 -0.32 -14.32
N LEU A 23 -16.44 -0.66 -15.11
CA LEU A 23 -17.33 -1.79 -14.82
C LEU A 23 -16.58 -3.12 -14.92
N THR A 24 -15.75 -3.29 -15.94
CA THR A 24 -14.93 -4.50 -16.11
C THR A 24 -13.98 -4.69 -14.93
N ASP A 25 -13.31 -3.62 -14.48
CA ASP A 25 -12.40 -3.66 -13.35
C ASP A 25 -13.14 -3.98 -12.04
N SER A 26 -14.34 -3.43 -11.86
CA SER A 26 -15.21 -3.76 -10.72
C SER A 26 -15.62 -5.24 -10.73
N LEU A 27 -16.12 -5.74 -11.86
CA LEU A 27 -16.57 -7.13 -11.97
C LEU A 27 -15.42 -8.12 -11.77
N LYS A 28 -14.23 -7.82 -12.32
CA LYS A 28 -13.03 -8.63 -12.08
C LYS A 28 -12.67 -8.70 -10.60
N LYS A 29 -12.79 -7.57 -9.90
CA LYS A 29 -12.52 -7.50 -8.47
C LYS A 29 -13.53 -8.34 -7.67
N ASP A 30 -14.81 -8.25 -7.99
CA ASP A 30 -15.85 -9.04 -7.32
C ASP A 30 -15.65 -10.55 -7.56
N MET A 31 -15.36 -10.94 -8.81
CA MET A 31 -15.02 -12.34 -9.14
C MET A 31 -13.78 -12.83 -8.41
N ALA A 32 -12.73 -11.99 -8.30
CA ALA A 32 -11.52 -12.35 -7.57
C ALA A 32 -11.81 -12.53 -6.08
N LYS A 33 -12.67 -11.69 -5.49
CA LYS A 33 -13.10 -11.83 -4.10
C LYS A 33 -13.84 -13.15 -3.87
N GLU A 34 -14.84 -13.46 -4.70
CA GLU A 34 -15.59 -14.72 -4.61
C GLU A 34 -14.68 -15.94 -4.78
N TYR A 35 -13.72 -15.88 -5.70
CA TYR A 35 -12.75 -16.94 -5.91
C TYR A 35 -11.90 -17.17 -4.66
N VAL A 36 -11.39 -16.10 -4.05
CA VAL A 36 -10.58 -16.17 -2.81
C VAL A 36 -11.41 -16.63 -1.61
N ASP A 37 -12.67 -16.21 -1.49
CA ASP A 37 -13.58 -16.70 -0.45
C ASP A 37 -13.85 -18.21 -0.59
N ASN A 38 -14.02 -18.70 -1.82
CA ASN A 38 -14.19 -20.13 -2.08
C ASN A 38 -12.89 -20.90 -1.84
N LEU A 39 -11.73 -20.32 -2.16
CA LEU A 39 -10.41 -20.88 -1.86
C LEU A 39 -10.23 -21.06 -0.34
N LEU A 40 -10.61 -20.06 0.47
CA LEU A 40 -10.56 -20.14 1.93
C LEU A 40 -11.41 -21.29 2.48
N LYS A 41 -12.62 -21.48 1.94
CA LYS A 41 -13.49 -22.60 2.33
C LYS A 41 -12.85 -23.96 2.04
N LYS A 42 -12.11 -24.09 0.93
CA LYS A 42 -11.39 -25.33 0.57
C LYS A 42 -10.17 -25.57 1.46
N VAL A 43 -9.40 -24.53 1.76
CA VAL A 43 -8.17 -24.64 2.57
C VAL A 43 -8.48 -24.87 4.05
N GLY A 44 -9.57 -24.28 4.55
CA GLY A 44 -9.88 -24.26 5.97
C GLY A 44 -8.92 -23.37 6.78
N ASN A 45 -9.21 -23.22 8.08
CA ASN A 45 -8.48 -22.27 8.95
C ASN A 45 -7.03 -22.65 9.24
N ASP A 46 -6.68 -23.94 9.13
CA ASP A 46 -5.35 -24.45 9.49
C ASP A 46 -4.64 -25.11 8.29
N GLY A 47 -5.20 -25.01 7.08
CA GLY A 47 -4.62 -25.58 5.87
C GLY A 47 -3.27 -24.98 5.46
N SER A 48 -2.59 -25.62 4.52
CA SER A 48 -1.32 -25.16 3.95
C SER A 48 -1.57 -24.30 2.71
N LEU A 49 -1.32 -23.00 2.80
CA LEU A 49 -1.44 -22.09 1.66
C LEU A 49 -0.40 -22.39 0.58
N ALA A 50 0.80 -22.85 0.96
CA ALA A 50 1.88 -23.15 0.01
C ALA A 50 1.59 -24.34 -0.90
N ALA A 51 0.64 -25.22 -0.53
CA ALA A 51 0.21 -26.35 -1.37
C ALA A 51 -0.71 -25.92 -2.52
N LEU A 52 -1.18 -24.67 -2.52
CA LEU A 52 -2.06 -24.15 -3.57
C LEU A 52 -1.34 -23.92 -4.90
N LYS A 53 -0.01 -23.75 -4.89
CA LYS A 53 0.80 -23.56 -6.11
C LYS A 53 0.62 -24.69 -7.12
N ASP A 54 0.38 -25.90 -6.63
CA ASP A 54 0.29 -27.12 -7.45
C ASP A 54 -1.15 -27.41 -7.88
N SER A 55 -2.14 -26.91 -7.14
CA SER A 55 -3.57 -27.20 -7.36
C SER A 55 -4.36 -26.06 -8.01
N GLU A 56 -3.91 -24.81 -7.89
CA GLU A 56 -4.66 -23.63 -8.34
C GLU A 56 -3.79 -22.75 -9.27
N LYS A 57 -4.01 -22.87 -10.58
CA LYS A 57 -3.20 -22.18 -11.62
C LYS A 57 -3.25 -20.65 -11.57
N ASN A 58 -4.29 -20.09 -10.94
CA ASN A 58 -4.50 -18.65 -10.85
C ASN A 58 -3.97 -18.05 -9.54
N VAL A 59 -3.29 -18.85 -8.71
CA VAL A 59 -2.79 -18.44 -7.40
C VAL A 59 -1.28 -18.53 -7.38
N ASN A 60 -0.62 -17.44 -7.01
CA ASN A 60 0.77 -17.49 -6.59
C ASN A 60 0.80 -17.76 -5.07
N SER A 61 1.40 -18.88 -4.67
CA SER A 61 1.51 -19.25 -3.26
C SER A 61 2.93 -19.70 -2.93
N GLY A 62 3.35 -19.45 -1.71
CA GLY A 62 4.68 -19.80 -1.23
C GLY A 62 4.86 -19.41 0.23
N VAL A 63 6.09 -19.55 0.69
CA VAL A 63 6.53 -19.10 2.02
C VAL A 63 7.52 -17.96 1.79
N THR A 64 7.31 -16.87 2.49
CA THR A 64 8.25 -15.74 2.51
C THR A 64 9.27 -15.93 3.62
N ASP A 65 10.39 -15.22 3.54
CA ASP A 65 11.31 -15.07 4.66
C ASP A 65 10.66 -14.32 5.84
N THR A 66 11.40 -14.21 6.93
CA THR A 66 11.08 -13.32 8.06
C THR A 66 10.89 -11.89 7.57
N VAL A 67 9.76 -11.29 7.92
CA VAL A 67 9.46 -9.90 7.54
C VAL A 67 8.99 -9.11 8.75
N THR A 68 9.46 -7.86 8.85
CA THR A 68 8.90 -6.84 9.74
C THR A 68 7.80 -6.05 9.05
N ALA A 69 7.08 -5.20 9.80
CA ALA A 69 6.05 -4.32 9.23
C ALA A 69 6.56 -3.38 8.13
N ASN A 70 7.86 -3.06 8.16
CA ASN A 70 8.49 -2.08 7.27
C ASN A 70 9.30 -2.72 6.15
N ASP A 71 9.49 -4.04 6.17
CA ASP A 71 10.32 -4.71 5.19
C ASP A 71 9.63 -4.79 3.82
N TYR A 72 10.45 -5.04 2.80
CA TYR A 72 9.95 -5.40 1.48
C TYR A 72 9.47 -6.84 1.49
N ILE A 73 8.22 -7.06 1.09
CA ILE A 73 7.71 -8.40 0.84
C ILE A 73 7.70 -8.64 -0.68
N PRO A 74 8.48 -9.60 -1.21
CA PRO A 74 8.50 -9.91 -2.64
C PRO A 74 7.10 -10.12 -3.22
N GLY A 75 6.77 -9.42 -4.31
CA GLY A 75 5.46 -9.49 -4.96
C GLY A 75 4.33 -8.71 -4.27
N ILE A 76 4.59 -8.08 -3.11
CA ILE A 76 3.61 -7.28 -2.37
C ILE A 76 4.10 -5.83 -2.18
N GLY A 77 5.35 -5.62 -1.74
CA GLY A 77 5.95 -4.29 -1.55
C GLY A 77 6.25 -3.92 -0.09
N TYR A 78 6.49 -2.64 0.14
CA TYR A 78 6.82 -2.06 1.47
C TYR A 78 5.57 -1.54 2.20
N ARG A 79 5.55 -1.67 3.54
CA ARG A 79 4.55 -1.05 4.43
C ARG A 79 3.10 -1.30 3.99
N THR A 80 2.79 -2.55 3.69
CA THR A 80 1.51 -2.92 3.07
C THR A 80 0.46 -3.30 4.11
N LYS A 81 -0.81 -3.21 3.71
CA LYS A 81 -1.93 -3.71 4.53
C LYS A 81 -1.81 -5.22 4.79
N VAL A 82 -1.18 -5.96 3.88
CA VAL A 82 -0.91 -7.38 4.01
C VAL A 82 0.08 -7.64 5.16
N ALA A 83 1.19 -6.88 5.23
CA ALA A 83 2.16 -7.01 6.32
C ALA A 83 1.51 -6.74 7.69
N ALA A 84 0.66 -5.71 7.79
CA ALA A 84 -0.08 -5.41 9.00
C ALA A 84 -1.03 -6.56 9.40
N ALA A 85 -1.73 -7.15 8.42
CA ALA A 85 -2.62 -8.29 8.66
C ALA A 85 -1.87 -9.52 9.18
N VAL A 86 -0.68 -9.83 8.63
CA VAL A 86 0.17 -10.94 9.11
C VAL A 86 0.55 -10.73 10.59
N ILE A 87 0.96 -9.52 10.95
CA ILE A 87 1.45 -9.22 12.31
C ILE A 87 0.32 -9.27 13.35
N ALA A 88 -0.88 -8.84 12.97
CA ALA A 88 -2.05 -8.85 13.85
C ALA A 88 -2.63 -10.26 14.05
N LEU A 89 -2.34 -11.20 13.16
CA LEU A 89 -2.94 -12.53 13.16
C LEU A 89 -2.20 -13.48 14.13
N PRO A 90 -2.93 -14.37 14.85
CA PRO A 90 -2.29 -15.43 15.64
C PRO A 90 -1.49 -16.38 14.76
N VAL A 91 -0.37 -16.88 15.29
CA VAL A 91 0.47 -17.88 14.61
C VAL A 91 -0.36 -19.11 14.22
N GLY A 92 -0.19 -19.58 12.99
CA GLY A 92 -0.85 -20.75 12.43
C GLY A 92 -2.23 -20.48 11.83
N LYS A 93 -2.85 -19.31 12.09
CA LYS A 93 -4.18 -18.99 11.56
C LYS A 93 -4.12 -18.39 10.17
N VAL A 94 -5.09 -18.73 9.34
CA VAL A 94 -5.29 -18.14 8.01
C VAL A 94 -6.11 -16.85 8.14
N SER A 95 -5.71 -15.79 7.41
CA SER A 95 -6.40 -14.51 7.41
C SER A 95 -7.69 -14.55 6.58
N SER A 96 -8.59 -13.60 6.83
CA SER A 96 -9.57 -13.20 5.81
C SER A 96 -8.87 -12.59 4.58
N PRO A 97 -9.55 -12.48 3.42
CA PRO A 97 -8.97 -11.87 2.23
C PRO A 97 -8.57 -10.41 2.51
N VAL A 98 -7.32 -10.09 2.21
CA VAL A 98 -6.77 -8.73 2.35
C VAL A 98 -6.66 -8.12 0.96
N GLU A 99 -7.42 -7.06 0.71
CA GLU A 99 -7.33 -6.30 -0.53
C GLU A 99 -6.14 -5.32 -0.48
N TYR A 100 -5.25 -5.43 -1.46
CA TYR A 100 -4.13 -4.51 -1.62
C TYR A 100 -3.68 -4.44 -3.08
N ASN A 101 -3.41 -3.24 -3.61
CA ASN A 101 -2.96 -3.01 -5.00
C ASN A 101 -3.77 -3.78 -6.06
N ASN A 102 -5.11 -3.66 -6.04
CA ASN A 102 -6.03 -4.34 -6.96
C ASN A 102 -5.92 -5.88 -6.96
N THR A 103 -5.36 -6.45 -5.89
CA THR A 103 -5.17 -7.90 -5.70
C THR A 103 -5.71 -8.31 -4.33
N TYR A 104 -6.10 -9.57 -4.20
CA TYR A 104 -6.47 -10.17 -2.92
C TYR A 104 -5.37 -11.12 -2.44
N TYR A 105 -5.04 -11.01 -1.16
CA TYR A 105 -4.04 -11.84 -0.50
C TYR A 105 -4.67 -12.62 0.65
N ILE A 106 -4.21 -13.84 0.86
CA ILE A 106 -4.46 -14.63 2.06
C ILE A 106 -3.11 -14.92 2.68
N VAL A 107 -3.00 -14.74 3.98
CA VAL A 107 -1.74 -14.94 4.70
C VAL A 107 -1.92 -15.84 5.92
N LYS A 108 -0.84 -16.49 6.33
CA LYS A 108 -0.76 -17.31 7.53
C LYS A 108 0.61 -17.13 8.18
N PRO A 109 0.73 -16.44 9.32
CA PRO A 109 1.99 -16.34 10.05
C PRO A 109 2.39 -17.73 10.53
N LEU A 110 3.57 -18.21 10.11
CA LEU A 110 4.08 -19.52 10.50
C LEU A 110 4.74 -19.48 11.87
N TRP A 111 5.30 -18.34 12.23
CA TRP A 111 5.89 -18.04 13.53
C TRP A 111 5.89 -16.53 13.73
N LYS A 112 6.16 -16.09 14.96
CA LYS A 112 6.29 -14.67 15.31
C LYS A 112 7.33 -14.54 16.42
N ASN A 113 8.25 -13.60 16.27
CA ASN A 113 9.10 -13.15 17.37
C ASN A 113 8.55 -11.82 17.88
N THR A 114 8.27 -11.76 19.17
CA THR A 114 7.80 -10.56 19.85
C THR A 114 8.88 -10.08 20.79
N ILE A 115 9.11 -8.77 20.78
CA ILE A 115 9.91 -8.12 21.81
C ILE A 115 8.90 -7.63 22.86
N ASP A 116 8.89 -8.25 24.03
CA ASP A 116 7.91 -7.95 25.08
C ASP A 116 8.11 -6.55 25.67
N SER A 117 9.37 -6.13 25.81
CA SER A 117 9.71 -4.76 26.16
C SER A 117 11.12 -4.41 25.66
N ILE A 118 11.30 -3.15 25.28
CA ILE A 118 12.61 -2.55 25.06
C ILE A 118 12.85 -1.63 26.26
N PRO A 119 13.96 -1.76 27.00
CA PRO A 119 14.27 -0.85 28.10
C PRO A 119 14.30 0.60 27.61
N TRP A 120 13.62 1.51 28.30
CA TRP A 120 13.55 2.93 27.88
C TRP A 120 14.92 3.61 27.74
N GLY A 121 15.93 3.14 28.47
CA GLY A 121 17.31 3.62 28.39
C GLY A 121 18.20 2.91 27.37
N SER A 122 17.65 1.97 26.59
CA SER A 122 18.42 1.20 25.61
C SER A 122 18.93 2.07 24.47
N GLU A 123 19.96 1.58 23.77
CA GLU A 123 20.54 2.30 22.64
C GLU A 123 19.52 2.45 21.51
N GLU A 124 18.68 1.45 21.29
CA GLU A 124 17.63 1.45 20.27
C GLU A 124 16.61 2.58 20.50
N ILE A 125 16.19 2.81 21.75
CA ILE A 125 15.27 3.91 22.10
C ILE A 125 15.94 5.26 21.92
N LYS A 126 17.21 5.40 22.34
CA LYS A 126 17.97 6.64 22.14
C LYS A 126 18.13 6.98 20.66
N GLN A 127 18.46 5.99 19.83
CA GLN A 127 18.58 6.17 18.38
C GLN A 127 17.23 6.55 17.76
N ALA A 128 16.13 5.90 18.18
CA ALA A 128 14.79 6.28 17.74
C ALA A 128 14.44 7.73 18.13
N GLU A 129 14.74 8.14 19.35
CA GLU A 129 14.53 9.52 19.82
C GLU A 129 15.35 10.53 19.02
N MET A 130 16.62 10.25 18.75
CA MET A 130 17.49 11.11 17.95
C MET A 130 16.95 11.26 16.52
N ASN A 131 16.54 10.17 15.89
CA ASN A 131 15.95 10.18 14.55
C ASN A 131 14.65 11.00 14.49
N LEU A 132 13.78 10.84 15.49
CA LEU A 132 12.53 11.62 15.58
C LEU A 132 12.81 13.11 15.77
N LYS A 133 13.78 13.48 16.64
CA LYS A 133 14.19 14.88 16.83
C LYS A 133 14.73 15.48 15.54
N GLN A 134 15.60 14.78 14.82
CA GLN A 134 16.13 15.26 13.55
C GLN A 134 15.03 15.47 12.50
N GLN A 135 14.08 14.52 12.39
CA GLN A 135 12.94 14.65 11.47
C GLN A 135 12.06 15.86 11.82
N GLN A 136 11.76 16.07 13.10
CA GLN A 136 10.96 17.22 13.53
C GLN A 136 11.68 18.56 13.27
N GLN A 137 12.99 18.64 13.53
CA GLN A 137 13.77 19.84 13.23
C GLN A 137 13.75 20.17 11.72
N GLN A 138 13.89 19.17 10.85
CA GLN A 138 13.79 19.35 9.40
C GLN A 138 12.40 19.84 8.97
N ILE A 139 11.33 19.25 9.53
CA ILE A 139 9.94 19.68 9.27
C ILE A 139 9.73 21.12 9.71
N MET A 140 10.12 21.46 10.95
CA MET A 140 9.92 22.80 11.50
C MET A 140 10.70 23.87 10.72
N TYR A 141 11.94 23.56 10.33
CA TYR A 141 12.74 24.45 9.48
C TYR A 141 12.09 24.65 8.11
N ARG A 142 11.67 23.57 7.44
CA ARG A 142 11.01 23.64 6.13
C ARG A 142 9.72 24.47 6.22
N ASP A 143 8.90 24.22 7.23
CA ASP A 143 7.61 24.91 7.38
C ASP A 143 7.82 26.39 7.69
N TRP A 144 8.80 26.73 8.55
CA TRP A 144 9.23 28.12 8.78
C TRP A 144 9.71 28.79 7.49
N TYR A 145 10.61 28.14 6.75
CA TYR A 145 11.15 28.66 5.48
C TYR A 145 10.05 28.88 4.45
N MET A 146 9.16 27.90 4.24
CA MET A 146 8.03 28.02 3.29
C MET A 146 7.07 29.13 3.70
N SER A 147 6.77 29.24 5.00
CA SER A 147 5.93 30.30 5.56
C SER A 147 6.52 31.69 5.32
N TYR A 148 7.83 31.85 5.49
CA TYR A 148 8.53 33.10 5.20
C TYR A 148 8.58 33.41 3.70
N LYS A 149 9.00 32.43 2.87
CA LYS A 149 9.07 32.55 1.41
C LYS A 149 7.74 32.97 0.80
N ASN A 150 6.63 32.37 1.23
CA ASN A 150 5.31 32.66 0.69
C ASN A 150 4.78 34.06 1.07
N ARG A 151 5.28 34.66 2.16
CA ARG A 151 4.92 36.03 2.55
C ARG A 151 5.87 37.09 1.98
N ALA A 152 7.10 36.70 1.63
CA ALA A 152 8.07 37.61 1.06
C ALA A 152 7.71 37.97 -0.38
N LYS A 153 7.82 39.25 -0.74
CA LYS A 153 7.71 39.69 -2.13
C LYS A 153 9.04 39.41 -2.84
N ILE A 154 9.18 38.21 -3.38
CA ILE A 154 10.36 37.77 -4.13
C ILE A 154 10.08 37.97 -5.62
N VAL A 155 10.94 38.72 -6.31
CA VAL A 155 10.91 38.90 -7.77
C VAL A 155 12.11 38.14 -8.34
N SER A 156 11.88 37.30 -9.36
CA SER A 156 12.94 36.60 -10.08
C SER A 156 13.25 37.34 -11.37
N ASN A 157 14.48 37.86 -11.50
CA ASN A 157 14.95 38.52 -12.73
C ASN A 157 15.86 37.60 -13.55
N ILE A 158 15.85 36.29 -13.28
CA ILE A 158 16.74 35.32 -13.93
C ILE A 158 16.50 35.28 -15.44
N ASP A 159 15.24 35.37 -15.87
CA ASP A 159 14.86 35.39 -17.28
C ASP A 159 15.34 36.66 -18.00
N GLU A 160 15.62 37.75 -17.26
CA GLU A 160 16.18 39.00 -17.83
C GLU A 160 17.70 38.94 -18.01
N ILE A 161 18.39 38.03 -17.32
CA ILE A 161 19.86 37.91 -17.32
C ILE A 161 20.35 36.78 -18.23
N TYR A 162 19.54 35.74 -18.43
CA TYR A 162 19.94 34.51 -19.16
C TYR A 162 19.18 34.26 -20.47
N LEU A 163 18.63 35.30 -21.11
CA LEU A 163 18.17 35.20 -22.51
C LEU A 163 19.34 35.51 -23.46
N ASP A 164 20.13 34.45 -23.75
CA ASP A 164 20.76 34.14 -25.04
C ASP A 164 20.50 32.65 -25.34
#